data_AF-A0A7X9WE24-F1
#
_entry.id   AF-A0A7X9WE24-F1
#
_cell.length_a   1.000
_cell.length_b   1.000
_cell.length_c   1.000
_cell.angle_alpha   90.00
_cell.angle_beta   90.00
_cell.angle_gamma   90.00
#
_symmetry.space_group_name_H-M   'P 1'
#
loop_
_entity.id
_entity.type
_entity.pdbx_description
1 polymer ?
#
loop_
_entity_poly.entity_id
_entity_poly.type
_entity_poly.pdbx_seq_one_letter_code
_entity_poly.pdbx_strand_id
1 'polypeptide(L)'
;MKIFKNFEELKKYNSDLASELLKEKEAGEWLENEIYYHKDKEDFARYEVTEGWYSSIIDTNANFNGAPDLFDYIDYEGLAEDLTANWDISSNYLSSNDEVLTTSYGW
;
A
#
# COMPACT_ATOMS: atom_id res chain seq x y z
N MET A 1 -3.19 5.08 4.23
CA MET A 1 -1.72 4.90 4.34
C MET A 1 -1.14 5.49 5.62
N LYS A 2 -0.27 4.73 6.31
CA LYS A 2 0.61 5.18 7.40
C LYS A 2 2.07 4.95 7.00
N ILE A 3 2.97 5.85 7.39
CA ILE A 3 4.41 5.73 7.10
C ILE A 3 5.15 5.39 8.39
N PHE A 4 5.99 4.35 8.34
CA PHE A 4 6.96 4.02 9.38
C PHE A 4 8.34 4.39 8.88
N LYS A 5 9.18 5.01 9.72
CA LYS A 5 10.52 5.43 9.30
C LYS A 5 11.50 4.27 9.08
N ASN A 6 11.23 3.15 9.71
CA ASN A 6 12.04 1.94 9.68
C ASN A 6 11.27 0.75 10.26
N PHE A 7 11.87 -0.43 10.18
CA PHE A 7 11.33 -1.67 10.72
C PHE A 7 11.03 -1.61 12.23
N GLU A 8 11.84 -0.91 13.02
CA GLU A 8 11.63 -0.82 14.46
C GLU A 8 10.36 -0.02 14.83
N GLU A 9 9.95 0.96 14.00
CA GLU A 9 8.65 1.62 14.17
C GLU A 9 7.48 0.72 13.79
N LEU A 10 7.59 -0.06 12.70
CA LEU A 10 6.59 -1.07 12.33
C LEU A 10 6.42 -2.11 13.45
N LYS A 11 7.53 -2.63 13.98
CA LYS A 11 7.55 -3.62 15.06
C LYS A 11 6.94 -3.12 16.36
N LYS A 12 7.13 -1.84 16.71
CA LYS A 12 6.46 -1.21 17.87
C LYS A 12 4.96 -1.07 17.67
N TYR A 13 4.51 -0.89 16.43
CA TYR A 13 3.10 -0.76 16.09
C TYR A 13 2.39 -2.12 16.03
N ASN A 14 2.98 -3.09 15.34
CA ASN A 14 2.47 -4.44 15.19
C ASN A 14 3.65 -5.43 15.09
N SER A 15 3.97 -6.09 16.20
CA SER A 15 5.11 -7.01 16.26
C SER A 15 4.91 -8.28 15.43
N ASP A 16 3.66 -8.72 15.29
CA ASP A 16 3.33 -9.95 14.57
C ASP A 16 3.51 -9.73 13.06
N LEU A 17 2.96 -8.62 12.55
CA LEU A 17 3.16 -8.18 11.17
C LEU A 17 4.63 -7.97 10.83
N ALA A 18 5.38 -7.30 11.71
CA ALA A 18 6.81 -7.09 11.52
C ALA A 18 7.58 -8.43 11.46
N SER A 19 7.22 -9.39 12.32
CA SER A 19 7.84 -10.71 12.34
C SER A 19 7.49 -11.52 11.09
N GLU A 20 6.25 -11.41 10.60
CA GLU A 20 5.79 -12.03 9.36
C GLU A 20 6.58 -11.50 8.16
N LEU A 21 6.66 -10.17 8.02
CA LEU A 21 7.42 -9.51 6.96
C LEU A 21 8.90 -9.88 6.98
N LEU A 22 9.55 -9.84 8.16
CA LEU A 22 10.97 -10.19 8.30
C LEU A 22 11.24 -11.66 7.96
N LYS A 23 10.29 -12.55 8.25
CA LYS A 23 10.40 -13.97 7.90
C LYS A 23 10.30 -14.19 6.40
N GLU A 24 9.44 -13.47 5.71
CA GLU A 24 9.25 -13.60 4.26
C GLU A 24 10.38 -12.94 3.46
N LYS A 25 10.78 -11.73 3.86
CA LYS A 25 11.72 -10.90 3.10
C LYS A 25 13.17 -11.01 3.54
N GLU A 26 13.41 -11.67 4.67
CA GLU A 26 14.71 -11.72 5.33
C GLU A 26 15.23 -10.33 5.74
N ALA A 27 16.36 -10.30 6.45
CA ALA A 27 16.98 -9.05 6.85
C ALA A 27 17.73 -8.42 5.66
N GLY A 28 17.50 -7.13 5.42
CA GLY A 28 18.15 -6.38 4.35
C GLY A 28 18.27 -4.88 4.66
N GLU A 29 18.71 -4.09 3.68
CA GLU A 29 18.85 -2.63 3.82
C GLU A 29 17.51 -1.94 4.09
N TRP A 30 16.40 -2.54 3.64
CA TRP A 30 15.03 -2.07 3.87
C TRP A 30 14.68 -1.87 5.34
N LEU A 31 15.37 -2.54 6.27
CA LEU A 31 15.11 -2.42 7.71
C LEU A 31 15.29 -0.99 8.22
N GLU A 32 16.14 -0.20 7.57
CA GLU A 32 16.45 1.19 7.91
C GLU A 32 15.66 2.21 7.05
N ASN A 33 14.86 1.73 6.09
CA ASN A 33 14.12 2.56 5.14
C ASN A 33 12.66 2.77 5.57
N GLU A 34 12.00 3.76 4.96
CA GLU A 34 10.58 3.97 5.16
C GLU A 34 9.76 2.77 4.66
N ILE A 35 8.73 2.41 5.43
CA ILE A 35 7.76 1.38 5.09
C ILE A 35 6.39 2.04 5.05
N TYR A 36 5.72 1.95 3.90
CA TYR A 36 4.37 2.46 3.70
C TYR A 36 3.39 1.33 4.00
N TYR A 37 2.40 1.60 4.83
CA TYR A 37 1.43 0.63 5.31
C TYR A 37 0.01 1.04 4.92
N HIS A 38 -0.73 0.06 4.41
CA HIS A 38 -2.15 0.12 4.13
C HIS A 38 -2.85 -0.96 4.94
N LYS A 39 -3.96 -0.58 5.57
CA LYS A 39 -4.67 -1.45 6.52
C LYS A 39 -5.26 -2.72 5.87
N ASP A 40 -5.56 -2.66 4.59
CA ASP A 40 -6.13 -3.73 3.78
C ASP A 40 -5.80 -3.46 2.30
N LYS A 41 -6.02 -4.45 1.42
CA LYS A 41 -5.78 -4.31 -0.03
C LYS A 41 -6.65 -3.21 -0.68
N GLU A 42 -7.86 -2.98 -0.16
CA GLU A 42 -8.76 -1.96 -0.68
C GLU A 42 -8.23 -0.53 -0.37
N ASP A 43 -7.66 -0.31 0.82
CA ASP A 43 -6.97 0.94 1.20
C ASP A 43 -5.76 1.20 0.30
N PHE A 44 -5.05 0.13 -0.09
CA PHE A 44 -3.98 0.23 -1.07
C PHE A 44 -4.50 0.62 -2.46
N ALA A 45 -5.54 -0.04 -2.97
CA ALA A 45 -6.13 0.31 -4.27
C ALA A 45 -6.68 1.75 -4.30
N ARG A 46 -7.33 2.20 -3.21
CA ARG A 46 -7.78 3.59 -3.07
C ARG A 46 -6.61 4.55 -3.13
N TYR A 47 -5.53 4.26 -2.40
CA TYR A 47 -4.31 5.06 -2.44
C TYR A 47 -3.73 5.13 -3.85
N GLU A 48 -3.58 4.01 -4.56
CA GLU A 48 -3.04 4.00 -5.93
C GLU A 48 -3.84 4.88 -6.88
N VAL A 49 -5.15 4.93 -6.71
CA VAL A 49 -6.05 5.79 -7.50
C VAL A 49 -5.89 7.27 -7.14
N THR A 50 -5.88 7.61 -5.86
CA THR A 50 -5.96 9.01 -5.42
C THR A 50 -4.61 9.70 -5.31
N GLU A 51 -3.56 8.96 -4.96
CA GLU A 51 -2.22 9.49 -4.66
C GLU A 51 -1.06 8.69 -5.25
N GLY A 52 -1.26 7.42 -5.61
CA GLY A 52 -0.24 6.56 -6.21
C GLY A 52 -0.19 6.67 -7.74
N TRP A 53 -0.02 5.55 -8.44
CA TRP A 53 0.28 5.53 -9.87
C TRP A 53 -0.75 6.24 -10.74
N TYR A 54 -2.05 6.03 -10.47
CA TYR A 54 -3.11 6.56 -11.32
C TYR A 54 -3.41 8.04 -11.06
N SER A 55 -2.96 8.58 -9.92
CA SER A 55 -3.10 10.01 -9.59
C SER A 55 -2.36 10.91 -10.58
N SER A 56 -1.34 10.37 -11.26
CA SER A 56 -0.61 11.08 -12.31
C SER A 56 -1.40 11.22 -13.62
N ILE A 57 -2.45 10.44 -13.81
CA ILE A 57 -3.25 10.35 -15.04
C ILE A 57 -4.60 11.08 -14.88
N ILE A 58 -5.18 11.02 -13.68
CA ILE A 58 -6.51 11.55 -13.37
C ILE A 58 -6.34 12.75 -12.44
N ASP A 59 -7.01 13.88 -12.74
CA ASP A 59 -7.05 15.01 -11.79
C ASP A 59 -7.92 14.65 -10.59
N THR A 60 -7.28 14.14 -9.53
CA THR A 60 -7.92 13.74 -8.27
C THR A 60 -8.43 14.92 -7.46
N ASN A 61 -8.12 16.16 -7.85
CA ASN A 61 -8.59 17.39 -7.21
C ASN A 61 -9.63 18.14 -8.04
N ALA A 62 -10.12 17.54 -9.14
CA ALA A 62 -11.10 18.16 -10.01
C ALA A 62 -12.40 18.47 -9.26
N ASN A 63 -12.86 19.72 -9.37
CA ASN A 63 -14.18 20.08 -8.89
C ASN A 63 -15.23 19.77 -9.97
N PHE A 64 -16.07 18.76 -9.71
CA PHE A 64 -17.08 18.29 -10.64
C PHE A 64 -18.39 19.11 -10.64
N ASN A 65 -18.45 20.23 -9.89
CA ASN A 65 -19.59 21.17 -9.85
C ASN A 65 -20.97 20.50 -9.66
N GLY A 66 -21.03 19.51 -8.76
CA GLY A 66 -22.26 18.78 -8.43
C GLY A 66 -22.55 17.57 -9.33
N ALA A 67 -21.72 17.28 -10.33
CA ALA A 67 -21.70 15.95 -10.93
C ALA A 67 -21.15 14.92 -9.93
N PRO A 68 -21.56 13.64 -10.00
CA PRO A 68 -21.04 12.60 -9.13
C PRO A 68 -19.52 12.48 -9.24
N ASP A 69 -18.87 12.18 -8.11
CA ASP A 69 -17.46 11.87 -8.10
C ASP A 69 -17.22 10.50 -8.75
N LEU A 70 -16.39 10.44 -9.79
CA LEU A 70 -16.10 9.20 -10.50
C LEU A 70 -15.41 8.17 -9.59
N PHE A 71 -14.64 8.63 -8.60
CA PHE A 71 -13.92 7.76 -7.67
C PHE A 71 -14.89 6.92 -6.81
N ASP A 72 -16.11 7.39 -6.56
CA ASP A 72 -17.15 6.64 -5.83
C ASP A 72 -17.69 5.42 -6.59
N TYR A 73 -17.41 5.32 -7.89
CA TYR A 73 -17.93 4.25 -8.77
C TYR A 73 -16.86 3.23 -9.16
N ILE A 74 -15.64 3.37 -8.66
CA ILE A 74 -14.58 2.40 -8.89
C ILE A 74 -14.82 1.18 -8.00
N ASP A 75 -14.77 -0.01 -8.62
CA ASP A 75 -14.71 -1.28 -7.90
C ASP A 75 -13.31 -1.47 -7.30
N TYR A 76 -13.10 -0.90 -6.12
CA TYR A 76 -11.82 -0.97 -5.42
C TYR A 76 -11.47 -2.37 -4.93
N GLU A 77 -12.48 -3.21 -4.65
CA GLU A 77 -12.24 -4.60 -4.24
C GLU A 77 -11.67 -5.40 -5.41
N GLY A 78 -12.32 -5.34 -6.59
CA GLY A 78 -11.82 -5.98 -7.81
C GLY A 78 -10.46 -5.44 -8.24
N LEU A 79 -10.27 -4.12 -8.17
CA LEU A 79 -8.97 -3.50 -8.48
C LEU A 79 -7.87 -3.96 -7.50
N ALA A 80 -8.18 -4.07 -6.20
CA ALA A 80 -7.23 -4.52 -5.20
C ALA A 80 -6.76 -5.97 -5.45
N GLU A 81 -7.68 -6.87 -5.80
CA GLU A 81 -7.33 -8.24 -6.17
C GLU A 81 -6.39 -8.26 -7.39
N ASP A 82 -6.71 -7.51 -8.44
CA ASP A 82 -5.88 -7.45 -9.65
C ASP A 82 -4.50 -6.82 -9.39
N LEU A 83 -4.43 -5.74 -8.60
CA LEU A 83 -3.16 -5.09 -8.23
C LEU A 83 -2.27 -6.05 -7.43
N THR A 84 -2.83 -6.67 -6.39
CA THR A 84 -2.05 -7.55 -5.50
C THR A 84 -1.63 -8.86 -6.17
N ALA A 85 -2.36 -9.31 -7.19
CA ALA A 85 -2.00 -10.48 -7.99
C ALA A 85 -0.86 -10.22 -8.99
N ASN A 86 -0.65 -8.97 -9.40
CA ASN A 86 0.25 -8.64 -10.53
C ASN A 86 1.39 -7.67 -10.18
N TRP A 87 1.47 -7.19 -8.94
CA TRP A 87 2.47 -6.20 -8.54
C TRP A 87 3.92 -6.74 -8.53
N ASP A 88 4.86 -5.83 -8.33
CA ASP A 88 6.26 -6.18 -8.12
C ASP A 88 6.50 -6.64 -6.68
N ILE A 89 6.69 -7.95 -6.49
CA ILE A 89 6.95 -8.55 -5.17
C ILE A 89 8.26 -8.08 -4.52
N SER A 90 9.17 -7.46 -5.29
CA SER A 90 10.43 -6.93 -4.76
C SER A 90 10.22 -5.68 -3.90
N SER A 91 9.09 -4.98 -4.07
CA SER A 91 8.76 -3.75 -3.32
C SER A 91 7.41 -3.79 -2.62
N ASN A 92 6.63 -4.86 -2.81
CA ASN A 92 5.30 -5.02 -2.22
C ASN A 92 5.22 -6.31 -1.39
N TYR A 93 4.40 -6.29 -0.34
CA TYR A 93 4.12 -7.42 0.52
C TYR A 93 2.65 -7.38 0.97
N LEU A 94 1.97 -8.53 0.85
CA LEU A 94 0.63 -8.75 1.37
C LEU A 94 0.73 -9.67 2.59
N SER A 95 0.24 -9.21 3.73
CA SER A 95 0.19 -10.02 4.95
C SER A 95 -0.91 -11.07 4.89
N SER A 96 -0.82 -12.02 5.82
CA SER A 96 -1.86 -13.02 6.05
C SER A 96 -3.22 -12.45 6.49
N ASN A 97 -3.27 -11.18 6.93
CA ASN A 97 -4.50 -10.47 7.31
C ASN A 97 -4.89 -9.40 6.29
N ASP A 98 -4.45 -9.55 5.03
CA ASP A 98 -4.73 -8.65 3.91
C ASP A 98 -4.14 -7.24 4.03
N GLU A 99 -3.25 -6.99 5.00
CA GLU A 99 -2.53 -5.72 5.13
C GLU A 99 -1.46 -5.60 4.04
N VAL A 100 -1.28 -4.41 3.46
CA VAL A 100 -0.26 -4.18 2.41
C VAL A 100 0.87 -3.32 2.96
N LEU A 101 2.10 -3.77 2.75
CA LEU A 101 3.30 -2.98 3.00
C LEU A 101 4.07 -2.78 1.70
N THR A 102 4.63 -1.60 1.52
CA THR A 102 5.48 -1.26 0.37
C THR A 102 6.73 -0.49 0.79
N THR A 103 7.76 -0.53 -0.05
CA THR A 103 8.96 0.32 0.10
C THR A 103 9.34 0.96 -1.24
N SER A 104 10.07 2.06 -1.18
CA SER A 104 10.59 2.75 -2.37
C SER A 104 11.88 2.15 -2.93
N TYR A 105 12.55 1.26 -2.18
CA TYR A 105 13.89 0.77 -2.50
C TYR A 105 13.97 -0.76 -2.61
N GLY A 106 12.83 -1.44 -2.49
CA GLY A 106 12.73 -2.89 -2.38
C GLY A 106 12.86 -3.41 -0.94
N TRP A 107 12.58 -4.70 -0.79
CA TRP A 107 12.92 -5.51 0.37
C TRP A 107 14.36 -6.03 0.22
#